data_AF-A0A378TTX9-F1
#
_entry.id   AF-A0A378TTX9-F1
#
_cell.length_a   1.000
_cell.length_b   1.000
_cell.length_c   1.000
_cell.angle_alpha   90.00
_cell.angle_beta   90.00
_cell.angle_gamma   90.00
#
_symmetry.space_group_name_H-M   'P 1'
#
loop_
_entity.id
_entity.type
_entity.pdbx_description
1 polymer ?
#
loop_
_entity_poly.entity_id
_entity_poly.type
_entity_poly.pdbx_seq_one_letter_code
_entity_poly.pdbx_strand_id
1 'polypeptide(L)'
;MTTLDLEPTLHQRRIIYQARRGLKELDFYIDPYVKNHYLTASEQEQLAFERLLEHEDPDLLLFFLGQASPDDAEIGSLIDKIKALRRTQSL
;
A
#
# COMPACT_ATOMS: atom_id res chain seq x y z
N MET A 1 9.44 -17.27 8.19
CA MET A 1 8.14 -17.60 7.54
C MET A 1 7.92 -16.54 6.49
N THR A 2 8.15 -16.90 5.22
CA THR A 2 8.04 -15.98 4.09
C THR A 2 6.55 -15.86 3.73
N THR A 3 6.06 -14.68 3.36
CA THR A 3 4.65 -14.40 3.00
C THR A 3 4.07 -15.21 1.83
N LEU A 4 4.85 -16.12 1.24
CA LEU A 4 4.50 -16.91 0.06
C LEU A 4 3.56 -18.10 0.35
N ASP A 5 3.34 -18.46 1.62
CA ASP A 5 2.47 -19.59 2.01
C ASP A 5 1.08 -19.15 2.51
N LEU A 6 0.76 -17.85 2.47
CA LEU A 6 -0.54 -17.32 2.90
C LEU A 6 -1.50 -17.22 1.71
N GLU A 7 -2.55 -18.03 1.74
CA GLU A 7 -3.62 -17.93 0.75
C GLU A 7 -4.54 -16.75 1.05
N PRO A 8 -4.64 -15.75 0.14
CA PRO A 8 -5.52 -14.61 0.34
C PRO A 8 -6.99 -15.00 0.22
N THR A 9 -7.83 -14.41 1.08
CA THR A 9 -9.29 -14.47 0.94
C THR A 9 -9.75 -13.85 -0.38
N LEU A 10 -10.99 -14.12 -0.79
CA LEU A 10 -11.57 -13.51 -2.00
C LEU A 10 -11.59 -11.97 -1.92
N HIS A 11 -11.85 -11.42 -0.73
CA HIS A 11 -11.79 -9.97 -0.50
C HIS A 11 -10.37 -9.44 -0.73
N GLN A 12 -9.39 -10.03 -0.06
CA GLN A 12 -7.98 -9.64 -0.20
C GLN A 12 -7.48 -9.77 -1.64
N ARG A 13 -7.87 -10.81 -2.39
CA ARG A 13 -7.54 -10.96 -3.82
C ARG A 13 -8.06 -9.80 -4.66
N ARG A 14 -9.27 -9.31 -4.38
CA ARG A 14 -9.84 -8.13 -5.07
C ARG A 14 -9.02 -6.88 -4.79
N ILE A 15 -8.68 -6.64 -3.53
CA ILE A 15 -7.86 -5.49 -3.12
C ILE A 15 -6.46 -5.54 -3.75
N ILE A 16 -5.82 -6.72 -3.74
CA ILE A 16 -4.52 -6.93 -4.41
C ILE A 16 -4.60 -6.61 -5.91
N TYR A 17 -5.70 -6.98 -6.56
CA TYR A 17 -5.90 -6.67 -7.97
C TYR A 17 -6.13 -5.16 -8.21
N GLN A 18 -6.93 -4.50 -7.36
CA GLN A 18 -7.18 -3.06 -7.40
C GLN A 18 -5.92 -2.23 -7.12
N ALA A 19 -4.95 -2.80 -6.41
CA ALA A 19 -3.69 -2.12 -6.10
C ALA A 19 -2.78 -1.88 -7.32
N ARG A 20 -3.04 -2.52 -8.46
CA ARG A 20 -2.26 -2.35 -9.70
C ARG A 20 -2.55 -0.99 -10.32
N ARG A 21 -1.52 -0.15 -10.50
CA ARG A 21 -1.67 1.24 -10.95
C ARG A 21 -1.12 1.46 -12.36
N GLY A 22 -1.51 2.58 -12.98
CA GLY A 22 -1.07 2.95 -14.34
C GLY A 22 0.26 3.71 -14.34
N LEU A 23 0.62 4.33 -13.21
CA LEU A 23 1.87 5.07 -13.02
C LEU A 23 2.95 4.16 -12.41
N LYS A 24 4.08 4.04 -13.11
CA LYS A 24 5.20 3.18 -12.68
C LYS A 24 5.80 3.60 -11.35
N GLU A 25 5.73 4.89 -11.03
CA GLU A 25 6.15 5.46 -9.77
C GLU A 25 5.33 4.94 -8.59
N LEU A 26 4.05 4.61 -8.80
CA LEU A 26 3.20 4.03 -7.76
C LEU A 26 3.54 2.55 -7.53
N ASP A 27 3.83 1.81 -8.59
CA ASP A 27 4.28 0.41 -8.48
C ASP A 27 5.52 0.31 -7.59
N PHE A 28 6.41 1.31 -7.63
CA PHE A 28 7.60 1.37 -6.77
C PHE A 28 7.29 1.32 -5.26
N TYR A 29 6.16 1.91 -4.83
CA TYR A 29 5.74 1.94 -3.43
C TYR A 29 4.78 0.80 -3.09
N ILE A 30 3.80 0.55 -3.96
CA ILE A 30 2.66 -0.33 -3.67
C ILE A 30 3.04 -1.81 -3.82
N ASP A 31 3.80 -2.19 -4.85
CA ASP A 31 4.16 -3.60 -5.08
C ASP A 31 4.86 -4.25 -3.89
N PRO A 32 5.90 -3.63 -3.29
CA PRO A 32 6.61 -4.22 -2.16
C PRO A 32 5.71 -4.40 -0.94
N TYR A 33 4.79 -3.47 -0.70
CA TYR A 33 3.83 -3.55 0.40
C TYR A 33 2.84 -4.71 0.18
N VAL A 34 2.24 -4.79 -1.00
CA VAL A 34 1.28 -5.85 -1.34
C VAL A 34 1.91 -7.24 -1.25
N LYS A 35 3.14 -7.41 -1.77
CA LYS A 35 3.83 -8.71 -1.82
C LYS A 35 4.31 -9.20 -0.46
N ASN A 36 4.72 -8.29 0.43
CA ASN A 36 5.44 -8.67 1.65
C ASN A 36 4.72 -8.32 2.96
N HIS A 37 3.67 -7.50 2.94
CA HIS A 37 3.09 -6.97 4.17
C HIS A 37 1.56 -7.08 4.23
N TYR A 38 0.86 -6.80 3.13
CA TYR A 38 -0.61 -6.67 3.13
C TYR A 38 -1.34 -7.88 3.75
N LEU A 39 -0.96 -9.12 3.39
CA LEU A 39 -1.64 -10.32 3.89
C LEU A 39 -1.48 -10.57 5.39
N THR A 40 -0.41 -10.04 5.98
CA THR A 40 -0.10 -10.16 7.40
C THR A 40 -0.43 -8.89 8.20
N ALA A 41 -0.89 -7.84 7.51
CA ALA A 41 -1.24 -6.59 8.14
C ALA A 41 -2.47 -6.75 9.05
N SER A 42 -2.57 -5.91 10.08
CA SER A 42 -3.77 -5.88 10.92
C SER A 42 -5.01 -5.54 10.09
N GLU A 43 -6.19 -5.91 10.59
CA GLU A 43 -7.45 -5.58 9.92
C GLU A 43 -7.60 -4.08 9.67
N GLN A 44 -7.24 -3.25 10.67
CA GLN A 44 -7.25 -1.80 10.54
C GLN A 44 -6.34 -1.30 9.42
N GLU A 45 -5.14 -1.87 9.28
CA GLU A 45 -4.21 -1.48 8.22
C GLU A 45 -4.68 -1.96 6.83
N GLN A 46 -5.29 -3.15 6.74
CA GLN A 46 -5.90 -3.62 5.49
C GLN A 46 -7.05 -2.71 5.07
N LEU A 47 -7.90 -2.29 6.01
CA LEU A 47 -9.00 -1.34 5.75
C LEU A 47 -8.47 0.04 5.36
N ALA A 48 -7.41 0.53 5.99
CA ALA A 48 -6.75 1.78 5.60
C ALA A 48 -6.16 1.70 4.19
N PHE A 49 -5.59 0.54 3.82
CA PHE A 49 -5.10 0.32 2.47
C PHE A 49 -6.24 0.27 1.44
N GLU A 50 -7.37 -0.36 1.76
CA GLU A 50 -8.56 -0.36 0.91
C GLU A 50 -9.05 1.07 0.64
N ARG A 51 -9.16 1.91 1.68
CA ARG A 51 -9.53 3.33 1.54
C ARG A 51 -8.49 4.12 0.76
N LEU A 52 -7.19 3.87 0.98
CA LEU A 52 -6.12 4.47 0.18
C LEU A 52 -6.33 4.20 -1.32
N LEU A 53 -6.80 3.00 -1.69
CA LEU A 53 -7.00 2.64 -3.09
C LEU A 53 -8.18 3.35 -3.76
N GLU A 54 -9.04 4.04 -3.00
CA GLU A 54 -10.13 4.87 -3.55
C GLU A 54 -9.62 6.17 -4.18
N HIS A 55 -8.38 6.59 -3.86
CA HIS A 55 -7.75 7.75 -4.48
C HIS A 55 -7.23 7.46 -5.89
N GLU A 56 -7.27 8.50 -6.74
CA GLU A 56 -6.74 8.43 -8.09
C GLU A 56 -5.21 8.47 -8.10
N ASP A 57 -4.61 7.93 -9.18
CA ASP A 57 -3.16 7.81 -9.32
C ASP A 57 -2.39 9.15 -9.14
N PRO A 58 -2.88 10.30 -9.65
CA PRO A 58 -2.21 11.59 -9.42
C PRO A 58 -2.12 11.97 -7.94
N ASP A 59 -3.20 11.80 -7.19
CA ASP A 59 -3.26 12.16 -5.77
C ASP A 59 -2.37 11.22 -4.95
N LEU A 60 -2.44 9.92 -5.22
CA LEU A 60 -1.58 8.93 -4.61
C LEU A 60 -0.10 9.28 -4.80
N LEU A 61 0.28 9.69 -6.02
CA LEU A 61 1.65 10.07 -6.31
C LEU A 61 2.07 11.29 -5.48
N LEU A 62 1.23 12.32 -5.38
CA LEU A 62 1.50 13.50 -4.54
C LEU A 62 1.67 13.12 -3.07
N PHE A 63 0.87 12.19 -2.54
CA PHE A 63 1.02 11.73 -1.16
C PHE A 63 2.34 10.98 -0.94
N PHE A 64 2.69 10.04 -1.83
CA PHE A 64 3.95 9.30 -1.72
C PHE A 64 5.18 10.21 -1.85
N LEU A 65 5.11 11.26 -2.68
CA LEU A 65 6.13 12.30 -2.81
C LEU A 65 6.17 13.27 -1.62
N GLY A 66 5.17 13.25 -0.74
CA GLY A 66 5.04 14.20 0.37
C GLY A 66 4.69 15.62 -0.07
N GLN A 67 4.09 15.77 -1.25
CA GLN A 67 3.64 17.04 -1.81
C GLN A 67 2.18 17.35 -1.46
N ALA A 68 1.44 16.34 -0.99
CA ALA A 68 0.11 16.47 -0.41
C ALA A 68 -0.02 15.51 0.79
N SER A 69 -1.14 15.61 1.52
CA SER A 69 -1.45 14.71 2.63
C SER A 69 -2.91 14.26 2.54
N PRO A 70 -3.21 12.98 2.83
CA PRO A 70 -4.59 12.53 2.94
C PRO A 70 -5.23 13.09 4.21
N ASP A 71 -6.55 13.29 4.19
CA ASP A 71 -7.30 13.76 5.36
C ASP A 71 -7.44 12.66 6.44
N ASP A 72 -7.39 11.39 6.04
CA ASP A 72 -7.46 10.24 6.94
C ASP A 72 -6.07 9.94 7.54
N ALA A 73 -5.98 10.07 8.88
CA ALA A 73 -4.75 9.86 9.63
C ALA A 73 -4.22 8.41 9.57
N GLU A 74 -5.10 7.41 9.40
CA GLU A 74 -4.69 6.01 9.23
C GLU A 74 -4.05 5.81 7.85
N ILE A 75 -4.61 6.44 6.82
CA ILE A 75 -4.03 6.44 5.47
C ILE A 75 -2.66 7.14 5.49
N GLY A 76 -2.55 8.31 6.15
CA GLY A 76 -1.28 9.02 6.30
C GLY A 76 -0.21 8.16 6.98
N SER A 77 -0.57 7.51 8.09
CA SER A 77 0.32 6.60 8.82
C SER A 77 0.77 5.41 7.96
N LEU A 78 -0.14 4.85 7.16
CA LEU A 78 0.16 3.77 6.24
C LEU A 78 1.11 4.21 5.12
N ILE A 79 0.92 5.39 4.54
CA ILE A 79 1.80 5.94 3.51
C ILE A 79 3.22 6.09 4.06
N ASP A 80 3.38 6.63 5.27
CA ASP A 80 4.70 6.76 5.91
C ASP A 80 5.35 5.41 6.20
N LYS A 81 4.56 4.41 6.61
CA LYS A 81 5.03 3.03 6.74
C LYS A 81 5.53 2.48 5.41
N ILE A 82 4.76 2.60 4.34
CA ILE A 82 5.13 2.12 2.99
C ILE A 82 6.43 2.78 2.51
N LYS A 83 6.58 4.09 2.72
CA LYS A 83 7.82 4.82 2.42
C LYS A 83 9.01 4.32 3.25
N ALA A 84 8.78 3.98 4.53
CA ALA A 84 9.82 3.46 5.41
C ALA A 84 10.28 2.05 5.00
N LEU A 85 9.37 1.17 4.59
CA LEU A 85 9.69 -0.18 4.11
C LEU A 85 10.69 -0.16 2.94
N ARG A 86 10.66 0.88 2.10
CA ARG A 86 11.62 1.10 1.01
C ARG A 86 13.00 1.55 1.48
N ARG A 87 13.07 2.42 2.51
CA ARG A 87 14.36 2.90 3.05
C ARG A 87 15.23 1.74 3.53
N THR A 88 14.61 0.70 4.09
CA THR A 88 15.32 -0.47 4.64
C THR A 88 15.76 -1.48 3.56
N GLN A 89 15.19 -1.43 2.35
CA GLN A 89 15.52 -2.37 1.25
C GLN A 89 16.68 -1.90 0.34
N SER A 90 17.18 -0.68 0.53
CA SER A 90 18.22 -0.07 -0.32
C SER A 90 19.60 0.02 0.37
N LEU A 91 19.85 -0.80 1.40
CA LEU A 91 21.13 -0.94 2.10
C LEU A 91 21.66 -2.36 2.00
#